data_AF-A0A7T1T4I9-F1
#
_entry.id   AF-A0A7T1T4I9-F1
#
_cell.length_a   1.000
_cell.length_b   1.000
_cell.length_c   1.000
_cell.angle_alpha   90.00
_cell.angle_beta   90.00
_cell.angle_gamma   90.00
#
_symmetry.space_group_name_H-M   'P 1'
#
loop_
_entity.id
_entity.type
_entity.pdbx_description
1 polymer ?
#
loop_
_entity_poly.entity_id
_entity_poly.type
_entity_poly.pdbx_seq_one_letter_code
_entity_poly.pdbx_strand_id
1 'polypeptide(L)'
;MTGVPASAASGGAMAKPQHKPQYEPLPGAAAGAVRRVSLWNIANILTMVRLLLVPGFVTLMMWHGGHDPAWRSFAWAAFTVAMITDLFDGELARRYDLVTDFGKIADPIADKAIMGAALACLSVLDDLPWWVTGVILFRELGITALRFWVIRHGVIPASRGGKLKTLAQGVAVGMYVLALTGPLATLRWWVMAVAVVLTVVTGLDYVRQAILLRRAGRAREREARAAEAAGPEGS
;
A
#
# COMPACT_ATOMS: atom_id res chain seq x y z
N MET A 1 82.02 4.23 53.76
CA MET A 1 82.45 4.83 52.48
C MET A 1 82.54 3.68 51.49
N THR A 2 81.53 3.46 50.66
CA THR A 2 81.29 3.96 49.27
C THR A 2 81.51 2.82 48.27
N GLY A 3 80.47 2.45 47.51
CA GLY A 3 80.62 1.51 46.39
C GLY A 3 79.29 0.89 45.91
N VAL A 4 78.73 1.47 44.86
CA VAL A 4 77.59 1.05 44.00
C VAL A 4 78.06 -0.05 43.00
N PRO A 5 77.25 -0.73 42.11
CA PRO A 5 75.83 -1.15 42.04
C PRO A 5 75.64 -2.68 41.76
N ALA A 6 74.39 -3.19 41.68
CA ALA A 6 73.89 -3.93 40.50
C ALA A 6 72.43 -4.44 40.66
N SER A 7 71.72 -4.45 39.52
CA SER A 7 70.50 -5.24 39.18
C SER A 7 69.16 -4.64 39.65
N ALA A 8 68.43 -3.90 38.82
CA ALA A 8 67.59 -4.34 37.69
C ALA A 8 66.38 -5.19 38.10
N ALA A 9 65.22 -4.53 38.22
CA ALA A 9 63.91 -5.18 38.11
C ALA A 9 62.96 -4.25 37.36
N SER A 10 62.59 -4.71 36.17
CA SER A 10 61.73 -4.07 35.19
C SER A 10 60.26 -4.05 35.63
N GLY A 11 59.69 -2.86 35.78
CA GLY A 11 58.24 -2.64 35.78
C GLY A 11 57.72 -2.58 34.36
N GLY A 12 57.39 -3.72 33.76
CA GLY A 12 56.68 -3.81 32.49
C GLY A 12 55.22 -4.18 32.73
N ALA A 13 54.31 -3.21 32.62
CA ALA A 13 52.88 -3.48 32.54
C ALA A 13 52.60 -4.28 31.26
N MET A 14 52.22 -5.55 31.39
CA MET A 14 51.79 -6.39 30.28
C MET A 14 50.54 -5.79 29.63
N ALA A 15 50.70 -5.29 28.41
CA ALA A 15 49.61 -5.07 27.48
C ALA A 15 48.95 -6.43 27.17
N LYS A 16 47.64 -6.52 27.37
CA LYS A 16 46.85 -7.71 26.99
C LYS A 16 46.94 -7.90 25.46
N PRO A 17 47.17 -9.13 24.96
CA PRO A 17 47.19 -9.37 23.53
C PRO A 17 45.78 -9.17 22.96
N GLN A 18 45.65 -8.26 21.99
CA GLN A 18 44.45 -8.13 21.18
C GLN A 18 44.38 -9.32 20.22
N HIS A 19 43.70 -10.39 20.63
CA HIS A 19 43.37 -11.48 19.73
C HIS A 19 42.18 -11.03 18.87
N LYS A 20 42.45 -10.54 17.66
CA LYS A 20 41.42 -10.37 16.64
C LYS A 20 40.90 -11.78 16.28
N PRO A 21 39.61 -12.08 16.41
CA PRO A 21 39.10 -13.35 15.94
C PRO A 21 39.24 -13.39 14.41
N GLN A 22 40.20 -14.18 13.93
CA GLN A 22 40.22 -14.62 12.54
C GLN A 22 39.01 -15.54 12.35
N TYR A 23 37.98 -15.03 11.67
CA TYR A 23 36.91 -15.88 11.19
C TYR A 23 37.46 -16.69 10.01
N GLU A 24 37.91 -17.92 10.28
CA GLU A 24 37.98 -18.95 9.25
C GLU A 24 36.54 -19.31 8.84
N PRO A 25 36.16 -19.16 7.56
CA PRO A 25 34.83 -19.55 7.12
C PRO A 25 34.72 -21.07 7.15
N LEU A 26 33.78 -21.58 7.97
CA LEU A 26 33.42 -23.01 8.00
C LEU A 26 33.02 -23.47 6.58
N PRO A 27 33.66 -24.53 6.03
CA PRO A 27 33.22 -25.11 4.77
C PRO A 27 31.84 -25.75 4.98
N GLY A 28 30.80 -25.15 4.40
CA GLY A 28 29.45 -25.72 4.43
C GLY A 28 28.33 -24.81 4.93
N ALA A 29 28.57 -23.51 5.16
CA ALA A 29 27.48 -22.56 5.32
C ALA A 29 26.77 -22.35 3.97
N ALA A 30 25.85 -23.26 3.65
CA ALA A 30 24.93 -23.12 2.53
C ALA A 30 24.30 -21.72 2.61
N ALA A 31 24.61 -20.90 1.61
CA ALA A 31 24.02 -19.58 1.42
C ALA A 31 22.52 -19.67 1.69
N GLY A 32 22.03 -18.86 2.64
CA GLY A 32 20.65 -18.90 3.12
C GLY A 32 19.70 -19.02 1.94
N ALA A 33 18.98 -20.14 1.85
CA ALA A 33 18.00 -20.36 0.82
C ALA A 33 16.90 -19.29 0.96
N VAL A 34 16.97 -18.25 0.14
CA VAL A 34 15.90 -17.27 0.00
C VAL A 34 14.64 -18.07 -0.33
N ARG A 35 13.67 -18.14 0.59
CA ARG A 35 12.41 -18.86 0.39
C ARG A 35 11.70 -18.21 -0.80
N ARG A 36 11.84 -18.80 -1.99
CA ARG A 36 11.13 -18.35 -3.19
C ARG A 36 9.67 -18.72 -3.05
N VAL A 37 8.83 -17.73 -2.77
CA VAL A 37 7.37 -17.89 -2.76
C VAL A 37 6.91 -18.18 -4.19
N SER A 38 6.21 -19.29 -4.38
CA SER A 38 5.67 -19.69 -5.69
C SER A 38 4.67 -18.66 -6.21
N LEU A 39 4.64 -18.46 -7.53
CA LEU A 39 3.58 -17.68 -8.18
C LEU A 39 2.20 -18.31 -8.01
N TRP A 40 2.14 -19.64 -7.85
CA TRP A 40 0.94 -20.42 -7.59
C TRP A 40 0.66 -20.54 -6.09
N ASN A 41 0.59 -19.39 -5.42
CA ASN A 41 0.14 -19.33 -4.04
C ASN A 41 -1.29 -18.77 -3.98
N ILE A 42 -1.96 -19.01 -2.85
CA ILE A 42 -3.37 -18.64 -2.66
C ILE A 42 -3.63 -17.14 -2.88
N ALA A 43 -2.71 -16.25 -2.47
CA ALA A 43 -2.89 -14.81 -2.65
C ALA A 43 -2.92 -14.42 -4.14
N ASN A 44 -1.96 -14.90 -4.93
CA ASN A 44 -1.91 -14.62 -6.37
C ASN A 44 -3.11 -15.20 -7.12
N ILE A 45 -3.57 -16.39 -6.76
CA ILE A 45 -4.77 -17.00 -7.38
C ILE A 45 -6.00 -16.12 -7.11
N LEU A 46 -6.15 -15.62 -5.88
CA LEU A 46 -7.26 -14.72 -5.53
C LEU A 46 -7.18 -13.41 -6.31
N THR A 47 -5.99 -12.81 -6.46
CA THR A 47 -5.78 -11.63 -7.31
C THR A 47 -6.16 -11.90 -8.78
N MET A 48 -5.75 -13.04 -9.35
CA MET A 48 -6.08 -13.42 -10.73
C MET A 48 -7.59 -13.66 -10.92
N VAL A 49 -8.23 -14.33 -9.97
CA VAL A 49 -9.69 -14.53 -9.96
C VAL A 49 -10.41 -13.19 -9.89
N ARG A 50 -9.96 -12.24 -9.05
CA ARG A 50 -10.51 -10.89 -9.00
C ARG A 50 -10.40 -10.19 -10.35
N LEU A 51 -9.24 -10.26 -10.99
CA LEU A 51 -9.03 -9.65 -12.30
C LEU A 51 -9.97 -10.24 -13.36
N LEU A 52 -10.24 -11.55 -13.30
CA LEU A 52 -11.19 -12.24 -14.17
C LEU A 52 -12.65 -11.91 -13.84
N LEU A 53 -12.97 -11.64 -12.56
CA LEU A 53 -14.30 -11.22 -12.14
C LEU A 53 -14.67 -9.84 -12.68
N VAL A 54 -13.70 -8.97 -12.98
CA VAL A 54 -13.96 -7.62 -13.52
C VAL A 54 -14.73 -7.65 -14.85
N PRO A 55 -14.26 -8.33 -15.93
CA PRO A 55 -15.03 -8.41 -17.16
C PRO A 55 -16.38 -9.13 -16.97
N GLY A 56 -16.44 -10.14 -16.11
CA GLY A 56 -17.71 -10.80 -15.76
C GLY A 56 -18.71 -9.87 -15.06
N PHE A 57 -18.23 -9.02 -14.16
CA PHE A 57 -19.05 -8.00 -13.52
C PHE A 57 -19.55 -6.96 -14.53
N VAL A 58 -18.68 -6.51 -15.44
CA VAL A 58 -19.06 -5.55 -16.50
C VAL A 58 -20.11 -6.14 -17.43
N THR A 59 -19.98 -7.41 -17.84
CA THR A 59 -20.99 -8.06 -18.68
C THR A 59 -22.32 -8.17 -17.95
N LEU A 60 -22.33 -8.57 -16.67
CA LEU A 60 -23.55 -8.62 -15.86
C LEU A 60 -24.21 -7.23 -15.73
N MET A 61 -23.41 -6.17 -15.52
CA MET A 61 -23.90 -4.79 -15.41
C MET A 61 -24.50 -4.25 -16.71
N MET A 62 -23.95 -4.63 -17.86
CA MET A 62 -24.38 -4.12 -19.17
C MET A 62 -25.47 -5.00 -19.82
N TRP A 63 -25.73 -6.17 -19.25
CA TRP A 63 -26.66 -7.14 -19.82
C TRP A 63 -28.09 -6.59 -19.87
N HIS A 64 -28.81 -6.87 -20.97
CA HIS A 64 -30.17 -6.35 -21.24
C HIS A 64 -30.32 -4.83 -21.00
N GLY A 65 -29.28 -4.04 -21.29
CA GLY A 65 -29.32 -2.58 -21.10
C GLY A 65 -29.11 -2.12 -19.65
N GLY A 66 -28.74 -3.03 -18.73
CA GLY A 66 -28.21 -2.70 -17.41
C GLY A 66 -29.21 -2.27 -16.34
N HIS A 67 -30.51 -2.32 -16.65
CA HIS A 67 -31.59 -1.99 -15.71
C HIS A 67 -32.43 -3.20 -15.28
N ASP A 68 -32.15 -4.41 -15.79
CA ASP A 68 -32.83 -5.63 -15.35
C ASP A 68 -32.46 -5.97 -13.89
N PRO A 69 -33.45 -6.03 -12.96
CA PRO A 69 -33.19 -6.28 -11.55
C PRO A 69 -32.50 -7.61 -11.24
N ALA A 70 -32.75 -8.66 -12.03
CA ALA A 70 -32.13 -9.96 -11.82
C ALA A 70 -30.64 -9.90 -12.13
N TRP A 71 -30.27 -9.32 -13.27
CA TRP A 71 -28.87 -9.15 -13.68
C TRP A 71 -28.11 -8.19 -12.75
N ARG A 72 -28.76 -7.12 -12.29
CA ARG A 72 -28.19 -6.23 -11.26
C ARG A 72 -27.95 -6.93 -9.94
N SER A 73 -28.79 -7.89 -9.56
CA SER A 73 -28.60 -8.71 -8.36
C SER A 73 -27.39 -9.64 -8.49
N PHE A 74 -27.19 -10.26 -9.66
CA PHE A 74 -26.00 -11.05 -9.95
C PHE A 74 -24.72 -10.19 -9.98
N ALA A 75 -24.79 -9.01 -10.62
CA ALA A 75 -23.67 -8.05 -10.63
C ALA A 75 -23.32 -7.60 -9.21
N TRP A 76 -24.32 -7.32 -8.38
CA TRP A 76 -24.13 -6.97 -6.97
C TRP A 76 -23.46 -8.10 -6.19
N ALA A 77 -23.89 -9.34 -6.39
CA ALA A 77 -23.27 -10.50 -5.75
C ALA A 77 -21.81 -10.66 -6.16
N ALA A 78 -21.50 -10.56 -7.47
CA ALA A 78 -20.14 -10.63 -7.99
C ALA A 78 -19.25 -9.51 -7.42
N PHE A 79 -19.75 -8.27 -7.40
CA PHE A 79 -19.07 -7.12 -6.78
C PHE A 79 -18.79 -7.36 -5.29
N THR A 80 -19.79 -7.83 -4.56
CA THR A 80 -19.70 -8.07 -3.12
C THR A 80 -18.69 -9.17 -2.80
N VAL A 81 -18.72 -10.28 -3.55
CA VAL A 81 -17.72 -11.35 -3.43
C VAL A 81 -16.32 -10.81 -3.70
N ALA A 82 -16.12 -10.08 -4.81
CA ALA A 82 -14.82 -9.51 -5.15
C ALA A 82 -14.26 -8.57 -4.07
N MET A 83 -15.12 -7.71 -3.49
CA MET A 83 -14.76 -6.78 -2.41
C MET A 83 -14.44 -7.50 -1.09
N ILE A 84 -15.17 -8.57 -0.77
CA ILE A 84 -14.93 -9.35 0.44
C ILE A 84 -13.63 -10.16 0.31
N THR A 85 -13.40 -10.80 -0.84
CA THR A 85 -12.17 -11.56 -1.10
C THR A 85 -10.93 -10.69 -0.98
N ASP A 86 -10.98 -9.43 -1.43
CA ASP A 86 -9.92 -8.39 -1.29
C ASP A 86 -9.55 -8.04 0.15
N LEU A 87 -10.53 -8.10 1.05
CA LEU A 87 -10.26 -7.83 2.46
C LEU A 87 -9.52 -9.01 3.10
N PHE A 88 -9.87 -10.23 2.70
CA PHE A 88 -9.33 -11.45 3.28
C PHE A 88 -7.97 -11.83 2.72
N ASP A 89 -7.72 -11.70 1.42
CA ASP A 89 -6.43 -12.04 0.82
C ASP A 89 -5.31 -11.08 1.24
N GLY A 90 -5.61 -9.79 1.38
CA GLY A 90 -4.66 -8.80 1.88
C GLY A 90 -4.23 -9.09 3.32
N GLU A 91 -5.10 -9.70 4.13
CA GLU A 91 -4.75 -10.17 5.46
C GLU A 91 -3.97 -11.50 5.41
N LEU A 92 -4.36 -12.42 4.55
CA LEU A 92 -3.73 -13.72 4.38
C LEU A 92 -2.29 -13.59 3.86
N ALA A 93 -2.07 -12.79 2.83
CA ALA A 93 -0.73 -12.54 2.27
C ALA A 93 0.22 -11.95 3.32
N ARG A 94 -0.26 -11.04 4.16
CA ARG A 94 0.52 -10.43 5.26
C ARG A 94 0.84 -11.43 6.38
N ARG A 95 -0.09 -12.33 6.71
CA ARG A 95 0.10 -13.30 7.80
C ARG A 95 1.03 -14.45 7.41
N TYR A 96 1.03 -14.84 6.13
CA TYR A 96 1.76 -16.01 5.64
C TYR A 96 3.02 -15.66 4.84
N ASP A 97 3.40 -14.38 4.77
CA ASP A 97 4.57 -13.87 4.04
C ASP A 97 4.59 -14.33 2.56
N LEU A 98 3.42 -14.36 1.93
CA LEU A 98 3.22 -14.87 0.56
C LEU A 98 3.43 -13.78 -0.51
N VAL A 99 4.35 -12.86 -0.27
CA VAL A 99 4.57 -11.70 -1.15
C VAL A 99 5.42 -12.12 -2.36
N THR A 100 4.87 -11.96 -3.56
CA THR A 100 5.58 -12.20 -4.82
C THR A 100 5.76 -10.90 -5.62
N ASP A 101 6.76 -10.84 -6.51
CA ASP A 101 6.97 -9.66 -7.37
C ASP A 101 5.81 -9.42 -8.35
N PHE A 102 5.14 -10.49 -8.78
CA PHE A 102 3.90 -10.37 -9.55
C PHE A 102 2.78 -9.71 -8.73
N GLY A 103 2.52 -10.20 -7.51
CA GLY A 103 1.50 -9.64 -6.62
C GLY A 103 1.73 -8.16 -6.32
N LYS A 104 3.00 -7.75 -6.09
CA LYS A 104 3.35 -6.32 -5.88
C LYS A 104 2.87 -5.38 -6.99
N ILE A 105 2.76 -5.88 -8.23
CA ILE A 105 2.32 -5.10 -9.41
C ILE A 105 0.84 -5.34 -9.69
N ALA A 106 0.37 -6.58 -9.59
CA ALA A 106 -1.00 -6.97 -9.91
C ALA A 106 -2.00 -6.50 -8.86
N ASP A 107 -1.68 -6.58 -7.57
CA ASP A 107 -2.60 -6.24 -6.48
C ASP A 107 -3.09 -4.78 -6.56
N PRO A 108 -2.24 -3.75 -6.72
CA PRO A 108 -2.71 -2.36 -6.84
C PRO A 108 -3.67 -2.13 -8.02
N ILE A 109 -3.52 -2.90 -9.09
CA ILE A 109 -4.40 -2.83 -10.27
C ILE A 109 -5.71 -3.54 -9.97
N ALA A 110 -5.65 -4.78 -9.49
CA ALA A 110 -6.81 -5.60 -9.19
C ALA A 110 -7.69 -4.99 -8.09
N ASP A 111 -7.08 -4.47 -7.01
CA ASP A 111 -7.74 -3.78 -5.89
C ASP A 111 -8.63 -2.62 -6.37
N LYS A 112 -8.25 -1.97 -7.48
CA LYS A 112 -8.94 -0.80 -8.03
C LYS A 112 -9.81 -1.11 -9.24
N ALA A 113 -9.57 -2.24 -9.90
CA ALA A 113 -10.25 -2.59 -11.14
C ALA A 113 -11.75 -2.80 -10.92
N ILE A 114 -12.16 -3.57 -9.90
CA ILE A 114 -13.60 -3.85 -9.68
C ILE A 114 -14.39 -2.60 -9.28
N MET A 115 -13.82 -1.79 -8.37
CA MET A 115 -14.42 -0.53 -7.93
C MET A 115 -14.50 0.47 -9.08
N GLY A 116 -13.42 0.59 -9.87
CA GLY A 116 -13.38 1.50 -11.00
C GLY A 116 -14.32 1.08 -12.12
N ALA A 117 -14.40 -0.22 -12.42
CA ALA A 117 -15.36 -0.78 -13.36
C ALA A 117 -16.79 -0.52 -12.92
N ALA A 118 -17.12 -0.70 -11.64
CA ALA A 118 -18.45 -0.39 -11.11
C ALA A 118 -18.84 1.08 -11.28
N LEU A 119 -17.97 2.01 -10.90
CA LEU A 119 -18.22 3.45 -11.07
C LEU A 119 -18.38 3.84 -12.55
N ALA A 120 -17.54 3.29 -13.43
CA ALA A 120 -17.63 3.52 -14.86
C ALA A 120 -18.95 2.97 -15.44
N CYS A 121 -19.31 1.73 -15.12
CA CYS A 121 -20.58 1.12 -15.54
C CYS A 121 -21.79 1.95 -15.09
N LEU A 122 -21.80 2.38 -13.83
CA LEU A 122 -22.87 3.22 -13.29
C LEU A 122 -22.97 4.58 -13.99
N SER A 123 -21.84 5.12 -14.47
CA SER A 123 -21.87 6.39 -15.21
C SER A 123 -22.28 6.22 -16.66
N VAL A 124 -21.93 5.08 -17.27
CA VAL A 124 -22.38 4.71 -18.62
C VAL A 124 -23.88 4.45 -18.66
N LEU A 125 -24.45 3.90 -17.58
CA LEU A 125 -25.89 3.65 -17.44
C LEU A 125 -26.67 4.87 -16.92
N ASP A 126 -26.05 6.06 -16.86
CA ASP A 126 -26.63 7.31 -16.35
C ASP A 126 -27.15 7.24 -14.88
N ASP A 127 -26.79 6.20 -14.13
CA ASP A 127 -27.15 6.06 -12.72
C ASP A 127 -26.32 6.98 -11.82
N LEU A 128 -25.10 7.35 -12.25
CA LEU A 128 -24.16 8.17 -11.50
C LEU A 128 -23.51 9.25 -12.40
N PRO A 129 -23.47 10.52 -11.98
CA PRO A 129 -22.81 11.56 -12.76
C PRO A 129 -21.31 11.32 -12.94
N TRP A 130 -20.80 11.52 -14.15
CA TRP A 130 -19.38 11.32 -14.49
C TRP A 130 -18.39 12.10 -13.61
N TRP A 131 -18.79 13.25 -13.07
CA TRP A 131 -17.92 14.01 -12.16
C TRP A 131 -17.66 13.27 -10.84
N VAL A 132 -18.62 12.50 -10.34
CA VAL A 132 -18.45 11.68 -9.12
C VAL A 132 -17.42 10.59 -9.38
N THR A 133 -17.59 9.87 -10.48
CA THR A 133 -16.66 8.83 -10.93
C THR A 133 -15.26 9.39 -11.15
N GLY A 134 -15.15 10.54 -11.82
CA GLY A 134 -13.89 11.23 -12.05
C GLY A 134 -13.17 11.60 -10.75
N VAL A 135 -13.88 12.20 -9.78
CA VAL A 135 -13.31 12.55 -8.47
C VAL A 135 -12.80 11.32 -7.73
N ILE A 136 -13.60 10.26 -7.69
CA ILE A 136 -13.24 9.05 -6.96
C ILE A 136 -12.04 8.36 -7.63
N LEU A 137 -12.08 8.12 -8.95
CA LEU A 137 -11.00 7.48 -9.69
C LEU A 137 -9.70 8.29 -9.63
N PHE A 138 -9.78 9.59 -9.83
CA PHE A 138 -8.61 10.47 -9.73
C PHE A 138 -7.94 10.36 -8.37
N ARG A 139 -8.72 10.39 -7.28
CA ARG A 139 -8.18 10.22 -5.93
C ARG A 139 -7.60 8.83 -5.72
N GLU A 140 -8.30 7.78 -6.14
CA GLU A 140 -7.88 6.38 -5.99
C GLU A 140 -6.53 6.13 -6.67
N LEU A 141 -6.37 6.55 -7.92
CA LEU A 141 -5.14 6.40 -8.70
C LEU A 141 -4.04 7.38 -8.23
N GLY A 142 -4.42 8.62 -7.93
CA GLY A 142 -3.50 9.67 -7.50
C GLY A 142 -2.80 9.34 -6.18
N ILE A 143 -3.52 8.81 -5.18
CA ILE A 143 -2.90 8.40 -3.90
C ILE A 143 -1.98 7.18 -4.09
N THR A 144 -2.36 6.24 -4.95
CA THR A 144 -1.52 5.08 -5.28
C THR A 144 -0.22 5.53 -5.92
N ALA A 145 -0.28 6.39 -6.95
CA ALA A 145 0.89 6.96 -7.60
C ALA A 145 1.76 7.77 -6.62
N LEU A 146 1.13 8.59 -5.77
CA LEU A 146 1.83 9.38 -4.75
C LEU A 146 2.59 8.48 -3.77
N ARG A 147 1.98 7.38 -3.33
CA ARG A 147 2.62 6.41 -2.43
C ARG A 147 3.87 5.79 -3.07
N PHE A 148 3.77 5.39 -4.34
CA PHE A 148 4.92 4.87 -5.09
C PHE A 148 6.03 5.91 -5.25
N TRP A 149 5.68 7.18 -5.50
CA TRP A 149 6.66 8.26 -5.63
C TRP A 149 7.37 8.59 -4.32
N VAL A 150 6.63 8.60 -3.20
CA VAL A 150 7.14 8.98 -1.88
C VAL A 150 7.94 7.87 -1.20
N ILE A 151 7.77 6.60 -1.59
CA ILE A 151 8.49 5.46 -1.00
C ILE A 151 10.01 5.65 -0.92
N ARG A 152 10.61 6.42 -1.85
CA ARG A 152 12.05 6.72 -1.86
C ARG A 152 12.50 7.79 -0.85
N HIS A 153 11.56 8.59 -0.33
CA HIS A 153 11.82 9.75 0.53
C HIS A 153 11.31 9.56 1.98
N GLY A 154 10.52 8.52 2.24
CA GLY A 154 9.99 8.19 3.56
C GLY A 154 8.65 7.47 3.49
N VAL A 155 8.22 6.88 4.60
CA VAL A 155 6.94 6.17 4.68
C VAL A 155 5.87 7.13 5.20
N ILE A 156 4.82 7.38 4.40
CA ILE A 156 3.65 8.11 4.87
C ILE A 156 2.80 7.16 5.74
N PRO A 157 2.55 7.47 7.03
CA PRO A 157 1.73 6.64 7.89
C PRO A 157 0.30 6.52 7.33
N ALA A 158 -0.29 5.33 7.45
CA ALA A 158 -1.64 5.08 6.96
C ALA A 158 -2.66 5.93 7.74
N SER A 159 -3.48 6.72 7.03
CA SER A 159 -4.54 7.50 7.69
C SER A 159 -5.70 6.58 8.10
N ARG A 160 -6.20 6.74 9.34
CA ARG A 160 -7.38 5.98 9.83
C ARG A 160 -8.62 6.23 8.97
N GLY A 161 -8.70 7.38 8.31
CA GLY A 161 -9.79 7.74 7.39
C GLY A 161 -9.88 6.85 6.15
N GLY A 162 -8.78 6.17 5.76
CA GLY A 162 -8.77 5.26 4.61
C GLY A 162 -9.75 4.09 4.75
N LYS A 163 -9.86 3.49 5.94
CA LYS A 163 -10.75 2.34 6.17
C LYS A 163 -12.23 2.73 6.08
N LEU A 164 -12.61 3.82 6.75
CA LEU A 164 -13.98 4.32 6.72
C LEU A 164 -14.40 4.70 5.30
N LYS A 165 -13.50 5.33 4.54
CA LYS A 165 -13.73 5.66 3.14
C LYS A 165 -14.02 4.40 2.30
N THR A 166 -13.18 3.37 2.41
CA THR A 166 -13.37 2.14 1.62
C THR A 166 -14.71 1.47 1.93
N LEU A 167 -15.10 1.39 3.22
CA LEU A 167 -16.39 0.86 3.62
C LEU A 167 -17.55 1.71 3.08
N ALA A 168 -17.51 3.03 3.29
CA ALA A 168 -18.56 3.94 2.84
C ALA A 168 -18.72 3.89 1.31
N GLN A 169 -17.61 3.88 0.58
CA GLN A 169 -17.62 3.81 -0.89
C GLN A 169 -18.09 2.44 -1.39
N GLY A 170 -17.65 1.33 -0.79
CA GLY A 170 -18.12 -0.01 -1.16
C GLY A 170 -19.61 -0.18 -0.94
N VAL A 171 -20.14 0.32 0.19
CA VAL A 171 -21.58 0.32 0.46
C VAL A 171 -22.32 1.22 -0.52
N ALA A 172 -21.83 2.45 -0.76
CA ALA A 172 -22.44 3.36 -1.74
C ALA A 172 -22.55 2.71 -3.11
N VAL A 173 -21.43 2.20 -3.65
CA VAL A 173 -21.40 1.57 -4.97
C VAL A 173 -22.27 0.31 -5.01
N GLY A 174 -22.22 -0.54 -3.97
CA GLY A 174 -23.09 -1.71 -3.86
C GLY A 174 -24.58 -1.33 -3.90
N MET A 175 -24.98 -0.28 -3.17
CA MET A 175 -26.37 0.22 -3.22
C MET A 175 -26.76 0.73 -4.60
N TYR A 176 -25.82 1.33 -5.35
CA TYR A 176 -26.08 1.75 -6.72
C TYR A 176 -26.15 0.57 -7.67
N VAL A 177 -25.29 -0.44 -7.53
CA VAL A 177 -25.30 -1.64 -8.38
C VAL A 177 -26.61 -2.41 -8.21
N LEU A 178 -27.11 -2.54 -6.98
CA LEU A 178 -28.38 -3.21 -6.71
C LEU A 178 -29.58 -2.36 -7.20
N ALA A 179 -30.58 -3.00 -7.81
CA ALA A 179 -31.80 -2.35 -8.26
C ALA A 179 -32.72 -1.96 -7.07
N LEU A 180 -32.30 -0.96 -6.28
CA LEU A 180 -33.04 -0.51 -5.10
C LEU A 180 -34.25 0.36 -5.49
N THR A 181 -35.36 0.14 -4.78
CA THR A 181 -36.60 0.95 -4.89
C THR A 181 -36.96 1.60 -3.56
N GLY A 182 -37.78 2.66 -3.60
CA GLY A 182 -38.30 3.31 -2.39
C GLY A 182 -37.24 4.03 -1.54
N PRO A 183 -37.35 4.04 -0.19
CA PRO A 183 -36.44 4.80 0.68
C PRO A 183 -34.96 4.47 0.51
N LEU A 184 -34.65 3.21 0.17
CA LEU A 184 -33.27 2.77 -0.08
C LEU A 184 -32.67 3.42 -1.34
N ALA A 185 -33.50 3.71 -2.34
CA ALA A 185 -33.08 4.43 -3.55
C ALA A 185 -32.76 5.91 -3.27
N THR A 186 -33.37 6.51 -2.25
CA THR A 186 -33.01 7.86 -1.79
C THR A 186 -31.77 7.82 -0.91
N LEU A 187 -31.68 6.81 -0.03
CA LEU A 187 -30.55 6.64 0.87
C LEU A 187 -29.21 6.47 0.12
N ARG A 188 -29.20 5.72 -1.00
CA ARG A 188 -27.96 5.52 -1.78
C ARG A 188 -27.28 6.83 -2.15
N TRP A 189 -28.03 7.88 -2.49
CA TRP A 189 -27.50 9.19 -2.86
C TRP A 189 -26.76 9.84 -1.69
N TRP A 190 -27.32 9.80 -0.49
CA TRP A 190 -26.68 10.32 0.71
C TRP A 190 -25.42 9.54 1.07
N VAL A 191 -25.47 8.21 0.96
CA VAL A 191 -24.30 7.35 1.22
C VAL A 191 -23.18 7.64 0.21
N MET A 192 -23.52 7.84 -1.07
CA MET A 192 -22.55 8.26 -2.09
C MET A 192 -21.98 9.66 -1.82
N ALA A 193 -22.81 10.62 -1.41
CA ALA A 193 -22.34 11.95 -1.05
C ALA A 193 -21.33 11.90 0.12
N VAL A 194 -21.61 11.10 1.15
CA VAL A 194 -20.67 10.85 2.25
C VAL A 194 -19.38 10.20 1.73
N ALA A 195 -19.48 9.20 0.84
CA ALA A 195 -18.31 8.56 0.24
C ALA A 195 -17.44 9.56 -0.55
N VAL A 196 -18.04 10.48 -1.30
CA VAL A 196 -17.32 11.54 -2.03
C VAL A 196 -16.65 12.51 -1.07
N VAL A 197 -17.37 12.99 -0.04
CA VAL A 197 -16.80 13.91 0.97
C VAL A 197 -15.60 13.26 1.67
N LEU A 198 -15.76 12.02 2.14
CA LEU A 198 -14.65 11.26 2.73
C LEU A 198 -13.50 11.07 1.76
N THR A 199 -13.78 10.83 0.47
CA THR A 199 -12.77 10.70 -0.57
C THR A 199 -11.95 11.96 -0.74
N VAL A 200 -12.61 13.12 -0.82
CA VAL A 200 -11.97 14.43 -0.97
C VAL A 200 -11.16 14.78 0.28
N VAL A 201 -11.76 14.72 1.47
CA VAL A 201 -11.10 15.06 2.75
C VAL A 201 -9.84 14.21 2.94
N THR A 202 -9.97 12.89 2.80
CA THR A 202 -8.81 12.00 2.93
C THR A 202 -7.77 12.22 1.83
N GLY A 203 -8.18 12.59 0.62
CA GLY A 203 -7.26 12.95 -0.46
C GLY A 203 -6.42 14.18 -0.12
N LEU A 204 -7.07 15.24 0.39
CA LEU A 204 -6.40 16.46 0.82
C LEU A 204 -5.41 16.21 1.97
N ASP A 205 -5.81 15.39 2.95
CA ASP A 205 -4.93 15.00 4.06
C ASP A 205 -3.66 14.31 3.57
N TYR A 206 -3.78 13.40 2.59
CA TYR A 206 -2.64 12.71 1.99
C TYR A 206 -1.71 13.67 1.25
N VAL A 207 -2.26 14.59 0.46
CA VAL A 207 -1.47 15.60 -0.27
C VAL A 207 -0.71 16.49 0.71
N ARG A 208 -1.37 16.94 1.80
CA ARG A 208 -0.73 17.74 2.85
C ARG A 208 0.46 17.00 3.47
N GLN A 209 0.27 15.72 3.83
CA GLN A 209 1.33 14.89 4.40
C GLN A 209 2.51 14.72 3.44
N ALA A 210 2.25 14.49 2.16
CA ALA A 210 3.30 14.37 1.16
C ALA A 210 4.10 15.66 0.96
N ILE A 211 3.45 16.83 0.98
CA ILE A 211 4.12 18.13 0.90
C ILE A 211 5.02 18.35 2.13
N LEU A 212 4.52 18.04 3.33
CA LEU A 212 5.30 18.18 4.57
C LEU A 212 6.54 17.29 4.56
N LEU A 213 6.41 16.03 4.13
CA LEU A 213 7.53 15.09 4.05
C LEU A 213 8.58 15.57 3.04
N ARG A 214 8.16 16.10 1.87
CA ARG A 214 9.07 16.66 0.87
C ARG A 214 9.84 17.88 1.40
N ARG A 215 9.18 18.74 2.19
CA ARG A 215 9.84 19.90 2.82
C ARG A 215 10.88 19.45 3.85
N ALA A 216 10.55 18.46 4.68
CA ALA A 216 11.47 17.90 5.67
C ALA A 216 12.69 17.23 5.03
N GLY A 217 12.51 16.47 3.94
CA GLY A 217 13.62 15.87 3.20
C GLY A 217 14.60 16.90 2.62
N ARG A 218 14.08 17.97 2.01
CA ARG A 218 14.91 19.07 1.48
C ARG A 218 15.67 19.83 2.57
N ALA A 219 15.12 19.94 3.78
CA ALA A 219 15.82 20.57 4.90
C ALA A 219 17.03 19.73 5.32
N ARG A 220 16.86 18.42 5.47
CA ARG A 220 17.95 17.48 5.81
C ARG A 220 19.04 17.44 4.74
N GLU A 221 18.69 17.48 3.46
CA GLU A 221 19.67 17.56 2.37
C GLU A 221 20.49 18.86 2.41
N ARG A 222 19.87 19.98 2.81
CA ARG A 222 20.58 21.26 2.98
C ARG A 222 21.50 21.24 4.19
N GLU A 223 21.04 20.70 5.31
CA GLU A 223 21.84 20.52 6.54
C GLU A 223 23.05 19.61 6.28
N ALA A 224 22.85 18.49 5.57
CA ALA A 224 23.94 17.58 5.20
C ALA A 224 24.99 18.28 4.31
N ARG A 225 24.55 19.01 3.27
CA ARG A 225 25.47 19.79 2.42
C ARG A 225 26.18 20.90 3.18
N ALA A 226 25.51 21.55 4.13
CA ALA A 226 26.12 22.58 4.97
C ALA A 226 27.16 21.97 5.93
N ALA A 227 26.90 20.79 6.49
CA ALA A 227 27.85 20.07 7.33
C ALA A 227 29.07 19.55 6.54
N GLU A 228 28.88 19.07 5.31
CA GLU A 228 29.99 18.70 4.40
C GLU A 228 30.83 19.93 4.00
N ALA A 229 30.18 21.06 3.73
CA ALA A 229 30.88 22.31 3.42
C ALA A 229 31.61 22.90 4.63
N ALA A 230 31.18 22.57 5.85
CA ALA A 230 31.82 22.94 7.12
C ALA A 230 32.85 21.91 7.59
N GLY A 231 33.39 21.08 6.69
CA GLY A 231 34.40 20.05 6.98
C GLY A 231 35.59 20.54 7.82
N PRO A 232 36.34 19.61 8.43
CA PRO A 232 37.14 19.83 9.66
C PRO A 232 38.36 20.72 9.43
N GLU A 233 38.16 22.03 9.38
CA GLU A 233 39.22 23.03 9.54
C GLU A 233 39.15 23.60 10.96
N GLY A 234 39.75 22.85 11.90
CA GLY A 234 39.78 23.21 13.31
C GLY A 234 40.61 22.22 14.09
N SER A 235 41.93 22.34 13.91
CA SER A 235 43.09 21.95 14.74
C SER A 235 42.89 21.02 15.93
#